data_AF-A0A238U787-F1
#
_entry.id   AF-A0A238U787-F1
#
_cell.length_a   1.000
_cell.length_b   1.000
_cell.length_c   1.000
_cell.angle_alpha   90.00
_cell.angle_beta   90.00
_cell.angle_gamma   90.00
#
_symmetry.space_group_name_H-M   'P 1'
#
loop_
_entity.id
_entity.type
_entity.pdbx_description
1 polymer ?
#
loop_
_entity_poly.entity_id
_entity_poly.type
_entity_poly.pdbx_seq_one_letter_code
_entity_poly.pdbx_strand_id
1 'polypeptide(L)'
;MKVTTIAMVLLSLTIALPLWAQEKESKCDSNYNEALIFLKEDKSSKNDQTPAINLIKPCAESGHLYSKLLLAKIYEGSNKAKDHKKAFNLYKEASKEGNPLAMANLAILFKYGKGCKLNYNKARKWFEKSSELGNDKATYSLGYMYLKGLGTIEQDYSKAITYFEKSEYPMAKYWLGICYLKGYGVTKDISKANELLGTEFDNSTNQSITSEVSEQHKNVVEQITVNKSNTNNVSVTENQLLGKWKGKLVQMDWSKTDIINKIDIELTINKDENTGTLISSLTSNNQIIQDDIILLDNTLYFENTKLNLPHLTYKASIPSELNYDLLSADLNLKSFEGNKYLTATLDTYIKAWNETGVPTRFVLKKVVGFENSTEELTDDVLKALSEQEESFIKLYPNPFVNDLVISYSLEKQANVEVQITDLAGSTQSTIASEKLQSKGAHRYFFNASQLKKGAYVIAVIVDGERKTRIIVKK
;
A
#
# COMPACT_ATOMS: atom_id res chain seq x y z
N MET A 1 -69.82 32.35 -42.70
CA MET A 1 -70.41 31.74 -41.49
C MET A 1 -70.15 30.25 -41.52
N LYS A 2 -69.76 29.68 -40.37
CA LYS A 2 -69.44 28.27 -40.07
C LYS A 2 -68.00 27.79 -40.36
N VAL A 3 -67.16 28.11 -39.38
CA VAL A 3 -66.00 27.31 -38.95
C VAL A 3 -66.54 26.01 -38.32
N THR A 4 -66.00 24.85 -38.70
CA THR A 4 -66.20 23.59 -37.95
C THR A 4 -64.85 23.00 -37.57
N THR A 5 -64.57 23.12 -36.29
CA THR A 5 -63.46 22.58 -35.51
C THR A 5 -63.60 21.05 -35.42
N ILE A 6 -62.58 20.30 -35.81
CA ILE A 6 -62.45 18.88 -35.47
C ILE A 6 -61.61 18.80 -34.20
N ALA A 7 -62.28 18.54 -33.07
CA ALA A 7 -61.64 18.21 -31.81
C ALA A 7 -61.37 16.69 -31.77
N MET A 8 -60.11 16.30 -31.81
CA MET A 8 -59.68 14.91 -31.64
C MET A 8 -59.51 14.66 -30.13
N VAL A 9 -60.47 13.95 -29.53
CA VAL A 9 -60.45 13.57 -28.11
C VAL A 9 -59.44 12.44 -27.92
N LEU A 10 -58.32 12.75 -27.25
CA LEU A 10 -57.39 11.77 -26.70
C LEU A 10 -58.04 11.13 -25.47
N LEU A 11 -58.61 9.92 -25.66
CA LEU A 11 -59.15 9.11 -24.58
C LEU A 11 -57.98 8.46 -23.81
N SER A 12 -57.54 9.09 -22.72
CA SER A 12 -56.57 8.49 -21.81
C SER A 12 -57.21 7.33 -21.04
N LEU A 13 -56.98 6.10 -21.49
CA LEU A 13 -57.40 4.88 -20.80
C LEU A 13 -56.49 4.65 -19.58
N THR A 14 -56.75 5.36 -18.47
CA THR A 14 -56.13 5.03 -17.18
C THR A 14 -56.82 3.79 -16.64
N ILE A 15 -56.18 2.63 -16.77
CA ILE A 15 -56.62 1.40 -16.09
C ILE A 15 -56.48 1.65 -14.59
N ALA A 16 -57.58 1.92 -13.91
CA ALA A 16 -57.59 2.02 -12.46
C ALA A 16 -57.22 0.65 -11.87
N LEU A 17 -56.17 0.61 -11.05
CA LEU A 17 -55.80 -0.58 -10.31
C LEU A 17 -56.98 -1.02 -9.42
N PRO A 18 -57.24 -2.32 -9.25
CA PRO A 18 -58.28 -2.78 -8.34
C PRO A 18 -57.97 -2.35 -6.91
N LEU A 19 -58.99 -2.04 -6.12
CA LEU A 19 -58.88 -1.46 -4.77
C LEU A 19 -57.89 -2.22 -3.87
N TRP A 20 -57.90 -3.56 -3.91
CA TRP A 20 -56.98 -4.40 -3.14
C TRP A 20 -55.51 -4.28 -3.56
N ALA A 21 -55.22 -3.99 -4.84
CA ALA A 21 -53.86 -3.71 -5.28
C ALA A 21 -53.37 -2.35 -4.75
N GLN A 22 -54.26 -1.35 -4.75
CA GLN A 22 -53.98 -0.02 -4.22
C GLN A 22 -53.78 -0.03 -2.69
N GLU A 23 -54.59 -0.79 -1.95
CA GLU A 23 -54.42 -1.01 -0.51
C GLU A 23 -53.12 -1.73 -0.18
N LYS A 24 -52.74 -2.73 -0.99
CA LYS A 24 -51.48 -3.47 -0.82
C LYS A 24 -50.26 -2.59 -1.08
N GLU A 25 -50.30 -1.76 -2.11
CA GLU A 25 -49.24 -0.81 -2.44
C GLU A 25 -49.08 0.24 -1.32
N SER A 26 -50.18 0.83 -0.86
CA SER A 26 -50.18 1.77 0.28
C SER A 26 -49.63 1.14 1.57
N LYS A 27 -49.95 -0.13 1.84
CA LYS A 27 -49.38 -0.85 2.99
C LYS A 27 -47.88 -1.06 2.84
N CYS A 28 -47.38 -1.30 1.63
CA CYS A 28 -45.95 -1.44 1.38
C CYS A 28 -45.18 -0.12 1.47
N ASP A 29 -45.78 1.00 1.08
CA ASP A 29 -45.22 2.33 1.34
C ASP A 29 -45.11 2.62 2.84
N SER A 30 -46.17 2.29 3.60
CA SER A 30 -46.16 2.42 5.06
C SER A 30 -45.08 1.57 5.71
N ASN A 31 -44.99 0.27 5.36
CA ASN A 31 -43.96 -0.62 5.88
C ASN A 31 -42.54 -0.18 5.48
N TYR A 32 -42.36 0.37 4.28
CA TYR A 32 -41.09 0.93 3.83
C TYR A 32 -40.66 2.12 4.70
N ASN A 33 -41.57 3.07 4.94
CA ASN A 33 -41.28 4.24 5.78
C ASN A 33 -40.98 3.83 7.23
N GLU A 34 -41.73 2.88 7.77
CA GLU A 34 -41.49 2.33 9.11
C GLU A 34 -40.12 1.66 9.22
N ALA A 35 -39.73 0.88 8.21
CA ALA A 35 -38.39 0.29 8.16
C ALA A 35 -37.28 1.35 8.08
N LEU A 36 -37.48 2.47 7.39
CA LEU A 36 -36.53 3.59 7.39
C LEU A 36 -36.36 4.22 8.78
N ILE A 37 -37.43 4.30 9.56
CA ILE A 37 -37.39 4.83 10.94
C ILE A 37 -36.53 3.92 11.82
N PHE A 38 -36.78 2.60 11.80
CA PHE A 38 -35.96 1.62 12.51
C PHE A 38 -34.47 1.76 12.16
N LEU A 39 -34.14 1.93 10.88
CA LEU A 39 -32.77 2.08 10.43
C LEU A 39 -32.12 3.43 10.80
N LYS A 40 -32.93 4.47 11.07
CA LYS A 40 -32.45 5.81 11.42
C LYS A 40 -32.21 5.97 12.92
N GLU A 41 -33.05 5.35 13.75
CA GLU A 41 -32.96 5.39 15.22
C GLU A 41 -31.80 4.54 15.76
N ASP A 42 -31.39 3.48 15.04
CA ASP A 42 -30.35 2.53 15.46
C ASP A 42 -28.89 3.00 15.20
N LYS A 43 -28.63 4.31 15.14
CA LYS A 43 -27.26 4.82 14.88
C LYS A 43 -26.27 4.60 16.03
N SER A 44 -26.72 4.15 17.22
CA SER A 44 -25.86 4.02 18.42
C SER A 44 -25.81 2.62 19.06
N SER A 45 -26.40 1.58 18.46
CA SER A 45 -26.46 0.24 19.05
C SER A 45 -26.20 -0.85 18.01
N LYS A 46 -25.79 -2.04 18.47
CA LYS A 46 -25.32 -3.15 17.63
C LYS A 46 -26.47 -3.79 16.81
N ASN A 47 -26.59 -3.38 15.55
CA ASN A 47 -26.66 -4.26 14.37
C ASN A 47 -27.86 -5.22 14.18
N ASP A 48 -29.04 -4.96 14.75
CA ASP A 48 -30.24 -5.77 14.47
C ASP A 48 -31.19 -5.11 13.46
N GLN A 49 -30.94 -5.37 12.18
CA GLN A 49 -31.78 -4.92 11.08
C GLN A 49 -33.02 -5.83 10.85
N THR A 50 -33.22 -6.86 11.68
CA THR A 50 -34.28 -7.86 11.51
C THR A 50 -35.69 -7.25 11.50
N PRO A 51 -36.06 -6.28 12.37
CA PRO A 51 -37.38 -5.65 12.32
C PRO A 51 -37.65 -4.98 10.96
N ALA A 52 -36.68 -4.19 10.47
CA ALA A 52 -36.77 -3.53 9.17
C ALA A 52 -36.89 -4.54 8.02
N ILE A 53 -36.10 -5.62 8.05
CA ILE A 53 -36.17 -6.71 7.05
C ILE A 53 -37.55 -7.37 7.05
N ASN A 54 -38.08 -7.71 8.22
CA ASN A 54 -39.38 -8.40 8.34
C ASN A 54 -40.52 -7.56 7.78
N LEU A 55 -40.49 -6.24 7.96
CA LEU A 55 -41.49 -5.32 7.44
C LEU A 55 -41.49 -5.24 5.90
N ILE A 56 -40.31 -5.14 5.30
CA ILE A 56 -40.20 -4.85 3.86
C ILE A 56 -40.03 -6.09 2.98
N LYS A 57 -39.64 -7.23 3.54
CA LYS A 57 -39.39 -8.46 2.75
C LYS A 57 -40.63 -8.93 1.98
N PRO A 58 -41.84 -9.04 2.57
CA PRO A 58 -43.04 -9.42 1.82
C PRO A 58 -43.38 -8.42 0.71
N CYS A 59 -43.08 -7.14 0.93
CA CYS A 59 -43.28 -6.08 -0.06
C CYS A 59 -42.29 -6.19 -1.22
N ALA A 60 -41.01 -6.44 -0.93
CA ALA A 60 -39.99 -6.69 -1.94
C ALA A 60 -40.34 -7.91 -2.81
N GLU A 61 -40.76 -9.01 -2.18
CA GLU A 61 -41.19 -10.25 -2.86
C GLU A 61 -42.47 -10.06 -3.69
N SER A 62 -43.33 -9.11 -3.31
CA SER A 62 -44.52 -8.76 -4.10
C SER A 62 -44.28 -7.74 -5.20
N GLY A 63 -43.02 -7.30 -5.39
CA GLY A 63 -42.60 -6.43 -6.49
C GLY A 63 -42.46 -4.95 -6.12
N HIS A 64 -42.75 -4.55 -4.88
CA HIS A 64 -42.62 -3.16 -4.45
C HIS A 64 -41.16 -2.67 -4.56
N LEU A 65 -40.91 -1.72 -5.47
CA LEU A 65 -39.56 -1.32 -5.88
C LEU A 65 -38.74 -0.73 -4.73
N TYR A 66 -39.30 0.19 -3.94
CA TYR A 66 -38.56 0.82 -2.84
C TYR A 66 -38.19 -0.17 -1.74
N SER A 67 -39.10 -1.09 -1.40
CA SER A 67 -38.80 -2.20 -0.47
C SER A 67 -37.72 -3.12 -1.03
N LYS A 68 -37.77 -3.45 -2.32
CA LYS A 68 -36.76 -4.28 -3.00
C LYS A 68 -35.38 -3.64 -2.94
N LEU A 69 -35.28 -2.34 -3.25
CA LEU A 69 -34.03 -1.58 -3.21
C LEU A 69 -33.47 -1.43 -1.79
N LEU A 70 -34.35 -1.18 -0.81
CA LEU A 70 -33.93 -1.06 0.59
C LEU A 70 -33.46 -2.40 1.16
N LEU A 71 -34.20 -3.49 0.87
CA LEU A 71 -33.81 -4.83 1.27
C LEU A 71 -32.47 -5.24 0.64
N ALA A 72 -32.26 -4.90 -0.63
CA ALA A 72 -30.98 -5.12 -1.31
C ALA A 72 -29.84 -4.37 -0.61
N LYS A 73 -30.05 -3.10 -0.25
CA LYS A 73 -29.07 -2.26 0.47
C LYS A 73 -28.74 -2.83 1.85
N ILE A 74 -29.74 -3.31 2.58
CA ILE A 74 -29.56 -3.98 3.88
C ILE A 74 -28.67 -5.23 3.71
N TYR A 75 -28.99 -6.10 2.75
CA TYR A 75 -28.20 -7.29 2.50
C TYR A 75 -26.79 -7.00 1.97
N GLU A 76 -26.59 -5.93 1.21
CA GLU A 76 -25.28 -5.46 0.78
C GLU A 76 -24.38 -5.07 1.97
N GLY A 77 -24.95 -4.39 2.97
CA GLY A 77 -24.24 -3.96 4.17
C GLY A 77 -23.89 -5.08 5.15
N SER A 78 -24.44 -6.28 4.97
CA SER A 78 -24.13 -7.46 5.79
C SER A 78 -22.69 -7.95 5.54
N ASN A 79 -22.03 -8.48 6.56
CA ASN A 79 -20.72 -9.13 6.42
C ASN A 79 -20.81 -10.59 5.92
N LYS A 80 -22.01 -11.06 5.55
CA LYS A 80 -22.24 -12.47 5.16
C LYS A 80 -22.32 -12.59 3.63
N ALA A 81 -21.46 -13.42 3.05
CA ALA A 81 -21.44 -13.67 1.60
C ALA A 81 -22.79 -14.14 1.02
N LYS A 82 -23.59 -14.89 1.80
CA LYS A 82 -24.94 -15.30 1.40
C LYS A 82 -25.90 -14.13 1.21
N ASP A 83 -25.74 -13.06 1.99
CA ASP A 83 -26.59 -11.88 1.90
C ASP A 83 -26.16 -11.02 0.70
N HIS A 84 -24.87 -10.93 0.39
CA HIS A 84 -24.42 -10.28 -0.86
C HIS A 84 -25.03 -10.91 -2.12
N LYS A 85 -25.22 -12.24 -2.15
CA LYS A 85 -25.94 -12.92 -3.25
C LYS A 85 -27.40 -12.50 -3.33
N LYS A 86 -28.07 -12.29 -2.19
CA LYS A 86 -29.46 -11.77 -2.16
C LYS A 86 -29.51 -10.34 -2.67
N ALA A 87 -28.61 -9.47 -2.22
CA ALA A 87 -28.50 -8.09 -2.70
C ALA A 87 -28.29 -8.05 -4.22
N PHE A 88 -27.38 -8.89 -4.73
CA PHE A 88 -27.13 -9.02 -6.16
C PHE A 88 -28.39 -9.39 -6.96
N ASN A 89 -29.15 -10.38 -6.48
CA ASN A 89 -30.38 -10.80 -7.17
C ASN A 89 -31.45 -9.71 -7.14
N LEU A 90 -31.68 -9.06 -5.99
CA LEU A 90 -32.67 -7.99 -5.86
C LEU A 90 -32.32 -6.78 -6.73
N TYR A 91 -31.06 -6.34 -6.75
CA TYR A 91 -30.64 -5.27 -7.67
C TYR A 91 -30.74 -5.69 -9.12
N LYS A 92 -30.44 -6.94 -9.46
CA LYS A 92 -30.58 -7.47 -10.83
C LYS A 92 -32.03 -7.47 -11.29
N GLU A 93 -32.97 -7.82 -10.43
CA GLU A 93 -34.41 -7.77 -10.71
C GLU A 93 -34.88 -6.31 -10.91
N ALA A 94 -34.60 -5.43 -9.96
CA ALA A 94 -34.93 -4.00 -10.08
C ALA A 94 -34.27 -3.32 -11.29
N SER A 95 -33.08 -3.77 -11.70
CA SER A 95 -32.40 -3.27 -12.91
C SER A 95 -33.12 -3.68 -14.19
N LYS A 96 -33.76 -4.87 -14.23
CA LYS A 96 -34.57 -5.31 -15.38
C LYS A 96 -35.85 -4.49 -15.51
N GLU A 97 -36.37 -3.98 -14.40
CA GLU A 97 -37.51 -3.05 -14.33
C GLU A 97 -37.14 -1.62 -14.76
N GLY A 98 -35.90 -1.38 -15.23
CA GLY A 98 -35.46 -0.09 -15.74
C GLY A 98 -35.01 0.91 -14.67
N ASN A 99 -34.89 0.49 -13.40
CA ASN A 99 -34.52 1.43 -12.33
C ASN A 99 -33.02 1.80 -12.40
N PRO A 100 -32.67 3.08 -12.59
CA PRO A 100 -31.28 3.49 -12.77
C PRO A 100 -30.44 3.34 -11.50
N LEU A 101 -31.03 3.55 -10.32
CA LEU A 101 -30.34 3.34 -9.03
C LEU A 101 -29.96 1.87 -8.83
N ALA A 102 -30.85 0.95 -9.18
CA ALA A 102 -30.59 -0.49 -9.16
C ALA A 102 -29.43 -0.85 -10.11
N MET A 103 -29.42 -0.30 -11.32
CA MET A 103 -28.37 -0.55 -12.30
C MET A 103 -27.00 -0.07 -11.79
N ALA A 104 -26.94 1.13 -11.19
CA ALA A 104 -25.72 1.65 -10.59
C ALA A 104 -25.21 0.76 -9.45
N ASN A 105 -26.10 0.28 -8.56
CA ASN A 105 -25.69 -0.58 -7.46
C ASN A 105 -25.32 -1.99 -7.94
N LEU A 106 -26.01 -2.55 -8.94
CA LEU A 106 -25.61 -3.80 -9.58
C LEU A 106 -24.22 -3.69 -10.22
N ALA A 107 -23.94 -2.57 -10.88
CA ALA A 107 -22.61 -2.29 -11.42
C ALA A 107 -21.54 -2.26 -10.33
N ILE A 108 -21.83 -1.63 -9.18
CA ILE A 108 -20.94 -1.63 -8.00
C ILE A 108 -20.68 -3.05 -7.49
N LEU A 109 -21.71 -3.90 -7.41
CA LEU A 109 -21.53 -5.29 -7.00
C LEU A 109 -20.63 -6.08 -7.97
N PHE A 110 -20.75 -5.86 -9.28
CA PHE A 110 -19.80 -6.40 -10.26
C PHE A 110 -18.39 -5.83 -10.10
N LYS A 111 -18.26 -4.53 -9.81
CA LYS A 111 -16.96 -3.85 -9.61
C LYS A 111 -16.17 -4.47 -8.45
N TYR A 112 -16.87 -4.88 -7.39
CA TYR A 112 -16.26 -5.44 -6.17
C TYR A 112 -16.39 -6.96 -6.02
N GLY A 113 -17.06 -7.66 -6.95
CA GLY A 113 -17.32 -9.09 -6.82
C GLY A 113 -18.19 -9.47 -5.62
N LYS A 114 -19.11 -8.58 -5.19
CA LYS A 114 -20.01 -8.85 -4.06
C LYS A 114 -21.23 -9.63 -4.56
N GLY A 115 -21.41 -10.86 -4.09
CA GLY A 115 -22.51 -11.74 -4.51
C GLY A 115 -22.36 -12.31 -5.94
N CYS A 116 -21.27 -11.99 -6.63
CA CYS A 116 -20.97 -12.44 -7.99
C CYS A 116 -19.44 -12.46 -8.22
N LYS A 117 -18.97 -12.95 -9.37
CA LYS A 117 -17.55 -12.81 -9.73
C LYS A 117 -17.26 -11.36 -10.11
N LEU A 118 -16.16 -10.81 -9.60
CA LEU A 118 -15.66 -9.48 -9.97
C LEU A 118 -15.53 -9.36 -11.49
N ASN A 119 -16.09 -8.29 -12.06
CA ASN A 119 -16.06 -8.06 -13.50
C ASN A 119 -16.27 -6.59 -13.85
N TYR A 120 -15.17 -5.86 -14.08
CA TYR A 120 -15.21 -4.44 -14.45
C TYR A 120 -15.97 -4.18 -15.76
N ASN A 121 -15.89 -5.06 -16.76
CA ASN A 121 -16.57 -4.84 -18.04
C ASN A 121 -18.10 -4.93 -17.91
N LYS A 122 -18.60 -5.85 -17.06
CA LYS A 122 -20.02 -5.91 -16.71
C LYS A 122 -20.44 -4.70 -15.88
N ALA A 123 -19.61 -4.28 -14.92
CA ALA A 123 -19.85 -3.06 -14.15
C ALA A 123 -20.00 -1.85 -15.08
N ARG A 124 -19.06 -1.66 -16.03
CA ARG A 124 -19.11 -0.58 -17.02
C ARG A 124 -20.42 -0.56 -17.79
N LYS A 125 -20.83 -1.68 -18.38
CA LYS A 125 -22.08 -1.78 -19.15
C LYS A 125 -23.32 -1.39 -18.35
N TRP A 126 -23.35 -1.71 -17.05
CA TRP A 126 -24.45 -1.31 -16.18
C TRP A 126 -24.36 0.15 -15.73
N PHE A 127 -23.16 0.68 -15.51
CA PHE A 127 -22.96 2.11 -15.29
C PHE A 127 -23.34 2.96 -16.52
N GLU A 128 -22.97 2.54 -17.73
CA GLU A 128 -23.37 3.19 -19.00
C GLU A 128 -24.90 3.33 -19.08
N LYS A 129 -25.63 2.22 -18.94
CA LYS A 129 -27.11 2.22 -18.94
C LYS A 129 -27.71 3.10 -17.86
N SER A 130 -27.14 3.07 -16.65
CA SER A 130 -27.63 3.87 -15.53
C SER A 130 -27.36 5.37 -15.75
N SER A 131 -26.20 5.72 -16.31
CA SER A 131 -25.79 7.09 -16.64
C SER A 131 -26.65 7.67 -17.77
N GLU A 132 -26.98 6.89 -18.80
CA GLU A 132 -27.92 7.27 -19.88
C GLU A 132 -29.31 7.65 -19.35
N LEU A 133 -29.72 7.06 -18.22
CA LEU A 133 -30.97 7.37 -17.51
C LEU A 133 -30.80 8.46 -16.44
N GLY A 134 -29.69 9.21 -16.45
CA GLY A 134 -29.44 10.36 -15.59
C GLY A 134 -28.96 10.03 -14.18
N ASN A 135 -28.41 8.83 -13.93
CA ASN A 135 -27.83 8.53 -12.61
C ASN A 135 -26.43 9.13 -12.44
N ASP A 136 -26.34 10.20 -11.66
CA ASP A 136 -25.07 10.89 -11.41
C ASP A 136 -23.98 9.98 -10.82
N LYS A 137 -24.32 9.08 -9.90
CA LYS A 137 -23.36 8.15 -9.28
C LYS A 137 -22.77 7.20 -10.32
N ALA A 138 -23.55 6.77 -11.30
CA ALA A 138 -23.08 5.96 -12.42
C ALA A 138 -22.20 6.78 -13.36
N THR A 139 -22.59 8.00 -13.72
CA THR A 139 -21.78 8.93 -14.52
C THR A 139 -20.42 9.18 -13.88
N TYR A 140 -20.39 9.46 -12.57
CA TYR A 140 -19.17 9.55 -11.78
C TYR A 140 -18.33 8.27 -11.85
N SER A 141 -18.98 7.11 -11.66
CA SER A 141 -18.29 5.83 -11.64
C SER A 141 -17.62 5.52 -12.98
N LEU A 142 -18.22 5.92 -14.11
CA LEU A 142 -17.58 5.83 -15.43
C LEU A 142 -16.33 6.70 -15.52
N GLY A 143 -16.42 7.95 -15.05
CA GLY A 143 -15.26 8.84 -14.94
C GLY A 143 -14.14 8.22 -14.09
N TYR A 144 -14.50 7.62 -12.96
CA TYR A 144 -13.54 6.93 -12.09
C TYR A 144 -12.89 5.72 -12.77
N MET A 145 -13.64 4.95 -13.58
CA MET A 145 -13.08 3.84 -14.34
C MET A 145 -12.05 4.30 -15.38
N TYR A 146 -12.28 5.43 -16.06
CA TYR A 146 -11.28 6.04 -16.97
C TYR A 146 -10.10 6.64 -16.19
N LEU A 147 -10.35 7.28 -15.04
CA LEU A 147 -9.30 7.84 -14.19
C LEU A 147 -8.28 6.77 -13.74
N LYS A 148 -8.74 5.55 -13.48
CA LYS A 148 -7.92 4.44 -12.97
C LYS A 148 -7.54 3.39 -14.01
N GLY A 149 -8.11 3.44 -15.22
CA GLY A 149 -7.93 2.39 -16.23
C GLY A 149 -8.44 1.02 -15.78
N LEU A 150 -9.70 0.93 -15.33
CA LEU A 150 -10.25 -0.32 -14.79
C LEU A 150 -10.90 -1.22 -15.86
N GLY A 151 -10.59 -2.51 -15.80
CA GLY A 151 -11.10 -3.50 -16.76
C GLY A 151 -10.33 -3.43 -18.07
N THR A 152 -11.04 -3.44 -19.21
CA THR A 152 -10.40 -3.25 -20.54
C THR A 152 -10.36 -1.78 -20.94
N ILE A 153 -10.52 -0.85 -20.00
CA ILE A 153 -10.41 0.59 -20.25
C ILE A 153 -8.97 1.00 -19.95
N GLU A 154 -8.31 1.65 -20.92
CA GLU A 154 -7.05 2.33 -20.67
C GLU A 154 -7.29 3.60 -19.85
N GLN A 155 -6.31 3.95 -19.01
CA GLN A 155 -6.37 5.18 -18.23
C GLN A 155 -6.44 6.40 -19.16
N ASP A 156 -7.44 7.25 -18.95
CA ASP A 156 -7.68 8.44 -19.76
C ASP A 156 -8.25 9.55 -18.89
N TYR A 157 -7.37 10.46 -18.46
CA TYR A 157 -7.73 11.56 -17.58
C TYR A 157 -8.67 12.56 -18.24
N SER A 158 -8.48 12.85 -19.53
CA SER A 158 -9.34 13.79 -20.25
C SER A 158 -10.75 13.24 -20.37
N LYS A 159 -10.94 11.95 -20.70
CA LYS A 159 -12.27 11.32 -20.64
C LYS A 159 -12.83 11.30 -19.22
N ALA A 160 -12.02 10.98 -18.21
CA ALA A 160 -12.48 11.00 -16.82
C ALA A 160 -13.08 12.36 -16.43
N ILE A 161 -12.41 13.45 -16.81
CA ILE A 161 -12.88 14.82 -16.60
C ILE A 161 -14.21 15.07 -17.28
N THR A 162 -14.38 14.65 -18.55
CA THR A 162 -15.68 14.83 -19.23
C THR A 162 -16.84 14.14 -18.51
N TYR A 163 -16.60 13.03 -17.81
CA TYR A 163 -17.62 12.37 -16.98
C TYR A 163 -17.81 13.09 -15.64
N PHE A 164 -16.74 13.58 -15.02
CA PHE A 164 -16.84 14.32 -13.76
C PHE A 164 -17.56 15.66 -13.94
N GLU A 165 -17.34 16.36 -15.05
CA GLU A 165 -18.06 17.59 -15.38
C GLU A 165 -19.56 17.36 -15.67
N LYS A 166 -19.93 16.14 -16.08
CA LYS A 166 -21.33 15.75 -16.35
C LYS A 166 -22.08 15.20 -15.14
N SER A 167 -21.40 15.02 -14.01
CA SER A 167 -21.97 14.36 -12.83
C SER A 167 -22.12 15.34 -11.69
N GLU A 168 -23.33 15.44 -11.14
CA GLU A 168 -23.56 16.20 -9.89
C GLU A 168 -23.25 15.38 -8.63
N TYR A 169 -22.73 14.16 -8.78
CA TYR A 169 -22.33 13.35 -7.63
C TYR A 169 -21.18 14.05 -6.88
N PRO A 170 -21.24 14.23 -5.55
CA PRO A 170 -20.26 15.06 -4.83
C PRO A 170 -18.80 14.67 -5.07
N MET A 171 -18.51 13.38 -5.26
CA MET A 171 -17.15 12.90 -5.52
C MET A 171 -16.65 13.27 -6.92
N ALA A 172 -17.52 13.55 -7.89
CA ALA A 172 -17.12 14.02 -9.22
C ALA A 172 -16.40 15.37 -9.13
N LYS A 173 -16.97 16.34 -8.40
CA LYS A 173 -16.34 17.65 -8.14
C LYS A 173 -15.01 17.52 -7.40
N TYR A 174 -14.94 16.61 -6.42
CA TYR A 174 -13.68 16.29 -5.74
C TYR A 174 -12.61 15.82 -6.73
N TRP A 175 -12.88 14.80 -7.55
CA TRP A 175 -11.88 14.28 -8.49
C TRP A 175 -11.54 15.28 -9.59
N LEU A 176 -12.49 16.09 -10.04
CA LEU A 176 -12.24 17.19 -10.96
C LEU A 176 -11.26 18.21 -10.36
N GLY A 177 -11.46 18.59 -9.09
CA GLY A 177 -10.55 19.44 -8.34
C GLY A 177 -9.14 18.83 -8.22
N ILE A 178 -9.05 17.52 -7.94
CA ILE A 178 -7.75 16.79 -7.96
C ILE A 178 -7.10 16.85 -9.33
N CYS A 179 -7.86 16.72 -10.42
CA CYS A 179 -7.32 16.79 -11.77
C CYS A 179 -6.73 18.17 -12.07
N TYR A 180 -7.41 19.26 -11.70
CA TYR A 180 -6.87 20.62 -11.84
C TYR A 180 -5.69 20.88 -10.90
N LEU A 181 -5.69 20.33 -9.69
CA LEU A 181 -4.59 20.48 -8.73
C LEU A 181 -3.31 19.80 -9.21
N LYS A 182 -3.45 18.62 -9.83
CA LYS A 182 -2.32 17.77 -10.25
C LYS A 182 -1.99 17.88 -11.74
N GLY A 183 -2.83 18.52 -12.54
CA GLY A 183 -2.65 18.61 -13.99
C GLY A 183 -2.97 17.31 -14.73
N TYR A 184 -3.88 16.48 -14.20
CA TYR A 184 -4.26 15.23 -14.85
C TYR A 184 -5.20 15.47 -16.02
N GLY A 185 -4.73 15.32 -17.26
CA GLY A 185 -5.57 15.45 -18.46
C GLY A 185 -6.11 16.87 -18.71
N VAL A 186 -5.69 17.85 -17.90
CA VAL A 186 -5.95 19.29 -18.01
C VAL A 186 -4.72 20.06 -17.53
N THR A 187 -4.57 21.31 -17.99
CA THR A 187 -3.57 22.22 -17.44
C THR A 187 -3.80 22.43 -15.95
N LYS A 188 -2.72 22.38 -15.16
CA LYS A 188 -2.77 22.63 -13.72
C LYS A 188 -3.36 24.03 -13.45
N ASP A 189 -4.39 24.08 -12.61
CA ASP A 189 -5.08 25.31 -12.21
C ASP A 189 -5.44 25.22 -10.73
N ILE A 190 -4.59 25.82 -9.89
CA ILE A 190 -4.74 25.77 -8.44
C ILE A 190 -5.96 26.59 -8.00
N SER A 191 -6.29 27.69 -8.68
CA SER A 191 -7.45 28.52 -8.35
C SER A 191 -8.75 27.74 -8.58
N LYS A 192 -8.86 27.06 -9.72
CA LYS A 192 -10.03 26.22 -10.02
C LYS A 192 -10.08 24.98 -9.14
N ALA A 193 -8.94 24.40 -8.78
CA ALA A 193 -8.88 23.32 -7.80
C ALA A 193 -9.38 23.77 -6.43
N ASN A 194 -8.97 24.96 -5.98
CA ASN A 194 -9.42 25.58 -4.73
C ASN A 194 -10.93 25.81 -4.71
N GLU A 195 -11.48 26.35 -5.79
CA GLU A 195 -12.92 26.52 -5.95
C GLU A 195 -13.68 25.19 -5.83
N LEU A 196 -13.25 24.17 -6.58
CA LEU A 196 -13.92 22.87 -6.62
C LEU A 196 -13.81 22.08 -5.31
N LEU A 197 -12.68 22.23 -4.59
CA LEU A 197 -12.41 21.50 -3.35
C LEU A 197 -12.85 22.27 -2.10
N GLY A 198 -13.05 23.59 -2.21
CA GLY A 198 -13.30 24.48 -1.07
C GLY A 198 -12.03 24.68 -0.22
N THR A 199 -10.88 24.87 -0.87
CA THR A 199 -9.55 24.97 -0.24
C THR A 199 -8.85 26.28 -0.58
N GLU A 200 -7.75 26.58 0.09
CA GLU A 200 -6.90 27.77 -0.14
C GLU A 200 -5.44 27.35 -0.37
N PHE A 201 -5.18 26.48 -1.35
CA PHE A 201 -3.80 26.18 -1.75
C PHE A 201 -3.14 27.44 -2.34
N ASP A 202 -1.95 27.77 -1.86
CA ASP A 202 -1.17 28.87 -2.43
C ASP A 202 -0.57 28.51 -3.79
N ASN A 203 -0.64 29.45 -4.73
CA ASN A 203 0.13 29.41 -5.98
C ASN A 203 1.66 29.40 -5.75
N SER A 204 2.12 29.64 -4.50
CA SER A 204 3.54 29.64 -4.11
C SER A 204 4.16 28.23 -4.07
N THR A 205 3.36 27.16 -4.13
CA THR A 205 3.85 25.80 -4.41
C THR A 205 3.99 25.53 -5.91
N ASN A 206 4.53 26.50 -6.64
CA ASN A 206 5.58 26.18 -7.60
C ASN A 206 6.89 26.07 -6.82
N GLN A 207 7.01 25.04 -5.98
CA GLN A 207 8.33 24.46 -5.83
C GLN A 207 8.59 23.75 -7.15
N SER A 208 9.24 24.49 -8.04
CA SER A 208 9.93 23.97 -9.20
C SER A 208 10.68 22.71 -8.79
N ILE A 209 10.09 21.55 -9.07
CA ILE A 209 10.87 20.38 -9.46
C ILE A 209 10.90 20.37 -10.99
N THR A 210 11.10 21.53 -11.60
CA THR A 210 11.73 21.60 -12.91
C THR A 210 13.23 21.63 -12.66
N SER A 211 13.82 20.43 -12.73
CA SER A 211 15.14 20.18 -13.28
C SER A 211 16.30 21.03 -12.73
N GLU A 212 16.88 20.57 -11.62
CA GLU A 212 18.33 20.41 -11.54
C GLU A 212 18.65 18.92 -11.35
N VAL A 213 18.28 18.12 -12.36
CA VAL A 213 18.93 16.84 -12.56
C VAL A 213 20.24 17.19 -13.26
N SER A 214 21.35 17.23 -12.52
CA SER A 214 22.67 17.34 -13.14
C SER A 214 22.80 16.27 -14.23
N GLU A 215 23.52 16.55 -15.32
CA GLU A 215 23.69 15.62 -16.44
C GLU A 215 24.20 14.23 -15.99
N GLN A 216 24.84 14.16 -14.82
CA GLN A 216 25.26 12.94 -14.15
C GLN A 216 24.08 12.04 -13.69
N HIS A 217 22.96 12.62 -13.23
CA HIS A 217 21.77 11.88 -12.78
C HIS A 217 20.86 11.42 -13.93
N LYS A 218 20.84 12.13 -15.08
CA LYS A 218 20.12 11.67 -16.29
C LYS A 218 20.71 10.36 -16.83
N ASN A 219 22.03 10.26 -16.87
CA ASN A 219 22.74 9.03 -17.25
C ASN A 219 22.42 7.85 -16.32
N VAL A 220 22.26 8.09 -15.01
CA VAL A 220 21.89 7.06 -14.04
C VAL A 220 20.46 6.56 -14.25
N VAL A 221 19.50 7.46 -14.52
CA VAL A 221 18.10 7.08 -14.81
C VAL A 221 18.00 6.34 -16.14
N GLU A 222 18.75 6.75 -17.18
CA GLU A 222 18.81 6.03 -18.46
C GLU A 222 19.46 4.64 -18.32
N GLN A 223 20.55 4.49 -17.56
CA GLN A 223 21.14 3.17 -17.26
C GLN A 223 20.19 2.24 -16.51
N ILE A 224 19.38 2.76 -15.58
CA ILE A 224 18.35 1.99 -14.87
C ILE A 224 17.20 1.57 -15.82
N THR A 225 16.89 2.40 -16.82
CA THR A 225 15.79 2.17 -17.76
C THR A 225 16.18 1.19 -18.88
N VAL A 226 17.45 1.20 -19.32
CA VAL A 226 17.98 0.24 -20.32
C VAL A 226 18.11 -1.18 -19.73
N ASN A 227 18.34 -1.33 -18.42
CA ASN A 227 18.35 -2.64 -17.76
C ASN A 227 16.96 -3.29 -17.60
N LYS A 228 15.88 -2.58 -17.94
CA LYS A 228 14.50 -3.11 -17.88
C LYS A 228 14.21 -4.14 -18.98
N SER A 229 15.01 -4.17 -20.06
CA SER A 229 14.88 -5.16 -21.13
C SER A 229 15.67 -6.45 -20.89
N ASN A 230 16.42 -6.57 -19.78
CA ASN A 230 17.21 -7.75 -19.41
C ASN A 230 17.00 -8.20 -17.95
N THR A 231 15.84 -7.94 -17.36
CA THR A 231 15.49 -8.56 -16.08
C THR A 231 15.02 -9.99 -16.31
N ASN A 232 15.94 -10.94 -16.25
CA ASN A 232 15.60 -12.28 -15.79
C ASN A 232 14.86 -12.11 -14.44
N ASN A 233 13.61 -12.56 -14.35
CA ASN A 233 12.85 -12.58 -13.08
C ASN A 233 13.58 -13.52 -12.11
N VAL A 234 14.57 -13.00 -11.38
CA VAL A 234 15.20 -13.72 -10.29
C VAL A 234 14.18 -13.79 -9.16
N SER A 235 13.85 -15.01 -8.74
CA SER A 235 12.95 -15.24 -7.61
C SER A 235 13.59 -14.74 -6.32
N VAL A 236 12.83 -13.96 -5.54
CA VAL A 236 13.21 -13.48 -4.22
C VAL A 236 13.00 -14.61 -3.22
N THR A 237 14.09 -15.10 -2.63
CA THR A 237 14.04 -16.22 -1.69
C THR A 237 13.85 -15.76 -0.24
N GLU A 238 13.30 -16.63 0.62
CA GLU A 238 13.11 -16.35 2.05
C GLU A 238 14.40 -15.85 2.72
N ASN A 239 15.52 -16.57 2.50
CA ASN A 239 16.82 -16.23 3.08
C ASN A 239 17.31 -14.83 2.70
N GLN A 240 16.96 -14.35 1.51
CA GLN A 240 17.33 -13.00 1.08
C GLN A 240 16.52 -11.93 1.82
N LEU A 241 15.27 -12.23 2.18
CA LEU A 241 14.36 -11.34 2.90
C LEU A 241 14.63 -11.29 4.40
N LEU A 242 15.13 -12.37 5.00
CA LEU A 242 15.41 -12.41 6.44
C LEU A 242 16.31 -11.25 6.89
N GLY A 243 15.98 -10.73 8.07
CA GLY A 243 16.66 -9.63 8.72
C GLY A 243 15.93 -8.30 8.60
N LYS A 244 16.68 -7.23 8.91
CA LYS A 244 16.16 -5.88 9.09
C LYS A 244 16.34 -5.03 7.83
N TRP A 245 15.30 -4.29 7.46
CA TRP A 245 15.26 -3.40 6.30
C TRP A 245 14.75 -2.04 6.73
N LYS A 246 15.39 -0.97 6.26
CA LYS A 246 15.04 0.41 6.62
C LYS A 246 14.95 1.28 5.38
N GLY A 247 13.93 2.12 5.31
CA GLY A 247 13.79 3.05 4.20
C GLY A 247 12.46 3.76 4.20
N LYS A 248 11.87 3.90 3.03
CA LYS A 248 10.64 4.68 2.84
C LYS A 248 9.51 3.82 2.29
N LEU A 249 8.32 4.03 2.85
CA LEU A 249 7.05 3.82 2.15
C LEU A 249 6.77 5.08 1.34
N VAL A 250 6.64 4.92 0.02
CA VAL A 250 6.44 6.00 -0.94
C VAL A 250 5.02 5.91 -1.48
N GLN A 251 4.20 6.90 -1.18
CA GLN A 251 2.88 7.04 -1.82
C GLN A 251 3.04 7.90 -3.07
N MET A 252 2.55 7.36 -4.17
CA MET A 252 2.54 8.03 -5.45
C MET A 252 1.14 8.52 -5.76
N ASP A 253 1.12 9.48 -6.65
CA ASP A 253 -0.09 9.93 -7.30
C ASP A 253 -0.66 8.82 -8.23
N TRP A 254 -1.85 9.01 -8.77
CA TRP A 254 -2.54 7.93 -9.50
C TRP A 254 -2.01 7.69 -10.92
N SER A 255 -1.21 8.61 -11.46
CA SER A 255 -0.42 8.39 -12.68
C SER A 255 0.87 7.61 -12.40
N LYS A 256 1.26 7.46 -11.12
CA LYS A 256 2.52 6.84 -10.69
C LYS A 256 3.74 7.60 -11.22
N THR A 257 3.58 8.90 -11.47
CA THR A 257 4.64 9.79 -11.96
C THR A 257 5.22 10.61 -10.83
N ASP A 258 4.38 11.03 -9.89
CA ASP A 258 4.77 11.97 -8.85
C ASP A 258 4.65 11.34 -7.46
N ILE A 259 5.61 11.64 -6.60
CA ILE A 259 5.59 11.22 -5.19
C ILE A 259 4.77 12.24 -4.41
N ILE A 260 3.72 11.78 -3.73
CA ILE A 260 2.85 12.63 -2.91
C ILE A 260 3.16 12.52 -1.42
N ASN A 261 3.75 11.41 -0.96
CA ASN A 261 4.15 11.25 0.43
C ASN A 261 5.35 10.29 0.57
N LYS A 262 6.17 10.50 1.60
CA LYS A 262 7.31 9.66 1.97
C LYS A 262 7.29 9.43 3.47
N ILE A 263 7.16 8.17 3.88
CA ILE A 263 6.98 7.78 5.27
C ILE A 263 8.13 6.87 5.65
N ASP A 264 8.82 7.18 6.74
CA ASP A 264 9.89 6.33 7.26
C ASP A 264 9.31 5.01 7.77
N ILE A 265 9.91 3.92 7.32
CA ILE A 265 9.47 2.59 7.70
C ILE A 265 10.65 1.65 7.89
N GLU A 266 10.48 0.74 8.82
CA GLU A 266 11.41 -0.33 9.11
C GLU A 266 10.65 -1.66 9.08
N LEU A 267 11.16 -2.62 8.32
CA LEU A 267 10.59 -3.96 8.18
C LEU A 267 11.63 -4.97 8.63
N THR A 268 11.31 -5.76 9.64
CA THR A 268 12.11 -6.93 10.02
C THR A 268 11.34 -8.19 9.67
N ILE A 269 11.98 -9.12 8.97
CA ILE A 269 11.40 -10.43 8.65
C ILE A 269 12.23 -11.49 9.33
N ASN A 270 11.57 -12.29 10.18
CA ASN A 270 12.16 -13.41 10.90
C ASN A 270 11.44 -14.70 10.54
N LYS A 271 12.05 -15.84 10.86
CA LYS A 271 11.44 -17.16 10.73
C LYS A 271 11.30 -17.76 12.12
N ASP A 272 10.10 -18.17 12.48
CA ASP A 272 9.86 -18.91 13.71
C ASP A 272 10.50 -20.30 13.59
N GLU A 273 11.41 -20.63 14.51
CA GLU A 273 12.17 -21.90 14.45
C GLU A 273 11.31 -23.14 14.72
N ASN A 274 10.18 -22.99 15.42
CA ASN A 274 9.30 -24.11 15.78
C ASN A 274 8.28 -24.39 14.69
N THR A 275 7.70 -23.34 14.10
CA THR A 275 6.62 -23.46 13.10
C THR A 275 7.11 -23.33 11.66
N GLY A 276 8.27 -22.71 11.45
CA GLY A 276 8.79 -22.38 10.12
C GLY A 276 8.07 -21.20 9.46
N THR A 277 7.10 -20.58 10.14
CA THR A 277 6.33 -19.43 9.63
C THR A 277 7.21 -18.18 9.59
N LEU A 278 7.06 -17.38 8.54
CA LEU A 278 7.70 -16.07 8.47
C LEU A 278 6.87 -15.06 9.26
N ILE A 279 7.54 -14.26 10.10
CA ILE A 279 6.93 -13.21 10.91
C ILE A 279 7.52 -11.88 10.46
N SER A 280 6.64 -10.96 10.08
CA SER A 280 7.00 -9.57 9.81
C SER A 280 6.81 -8.71 11.05
N SER A 281 7.73 -7.78 11.27
CA SER A 281 7.62 -6.70 12.25
C SER A 281 7.83 -5.38 11.52
N LEU A 282 6.75 -4.64 11.31
CA LEU A 282 6.71 -3.39 10.58
C LEU A 282 6.59 -2.22 11.56
N THR A 283 7.54 -1.30 11.51
CA THR A 283 7.58 -0.12 12.37
C THR A 283 7.36 1.16 11.56
N SER A 284 6.35 1.94 11.91
CA SER A 284 6.01 3.24 11.31
C SER A 284 5.45 4.17 12.38
N ASN A 285 5.91 5.42 12.47
CA ASN A 285 5.42 6.43 13.43
C ASN A 285 5.31 5.91 14.89
N ASN A 286 6.35 5.23 15.39
CA ASN A 286 6.39 4.59 16.72
C ASN A 286 5.34 3.49 16.97
N GLN A 287 4.61 3.04 15.95
CA GLN A 287 3.79 1.83 16.01
C GLN A 287 4.59 0.65 15.48
N ILE A 288 4.56 -0.47 16.22
CA ILE A 288 5.13 -1.75 15.80
C ILE A 288 3.96 -2.69 15.52
N ILE A 289 3.90 -3.21 14.31
CA ILE A 289 2.87 -4.15 13.86
C ILE A 289 3.57 -5.47 13.55
N GLN A 290 3.15 -6.53 14.22
CA GLN A 290 3.63 -7.87 13.95
C GLN A 290 2.54 -8.67 13.27
N ASP A 291 2.93 -9.46 12.27
CA ASP A 291 2.00 -10.25 11.47
C ASP A 291 2.71 -11.47 10.89
N ASP A 292 1.99 -12.58 10.84
CA ASP A 292 2.42 -13.76 10.10
C ASP A 292 2.30 -13.43 8.60
N ILE A 293 3.30 -13.84 7.84
CA ILE A 293 3.41 -13.52 6.42
C ILE A 293 3.74 -14.76 5.61
N ILE A 294 3.23 -14.80 4.38
CA ILE A 294 3.45 -15.90 3.46
C ILE A 294 4.18 -15.36 2.24
N LEU A 295 5.32 -15.96 1.90
CA LEU A 295 6.01 -15.69 0.64
C LEU A 295 5.60 -16.74 -0.39
N LEU A 296 4.98 -16.31 -1.48
CA LEU A 296 4.73 -17.16 -2.65
C LEU A 296 5.32 -16.45 -3.87
N ASP A 297 6.26 -17.12 -4.53
CA ASP A 297 7.08 -16.57 -5.61
C ASP A 297 7.79 -15.28 -5.17
N ASN A 298 7.39 -14.13 -5.71
CA ASN A 298 7.94 -12.82 -5.38
C ASN A 298 6.93 -11.96 -4.62
N THR A 299 5.82 -12.52 -4.15
CA THR A 299 4.77 -11.77 -3.48
C THR A 299 4.71 -12.16 -2.01
N LEU A 300 4.82 -11.15 -1.15
CA LEU A 300 4.61 -11.29 0.28
C LEU A 300 3.14 -11.00 0.60
N TYR A 301 2.45 -11.93 1.24
CA TYR A 301 1.07 -11.75 1.69
C TYR A 301 1.04 -11.48 3.18
N PHE A 302 0.25 -10.48 3.56
CA PHE A 302 0.03 -10.11 4.96
C PHE A 302 -1.35 -10.59 5.38
N GLU A 303 -1.48 -11.12 6.60
CA GLU A 303 -2.78 -11.59 7.09
C GLU A 303 -3.59 -10.46 7.73
N ASN A 304 -2.96 -9.68 8.61
CA ASN A 304 -3.65 -8.69 9.45
C ASN A 304 -2.89 -7.36 9.60
N THR A 305 -1.85 -7.14 8.80
CA THR A 305 -1.05 -5.91 8.84
C THR A 305 -1.88 -4.68 8.49
N LYS A 306 -1.94 -3.73 9.43
CA LYS A 306 -2.68 -2.47 9.29
C LYS A 306 -1.82 -1.27 9.60
N LEU A 307 -1.69 -0.35 8.65
CA LEU A 307 -0.94 0.89 8.82
C LEU A 307 -1.87 2.08 8.90
N ASN A 308 -1.69 2.91 9.92
CA ASN A 308 -2.31 4.23 9.95
C ASN A 308 -1.38 5.22 9.22
N LEU A 309 -1.78 5.68 8.04
CA LEU A 309 -0.96 6.55 7.20
C LEU A 309 -1.61 7.93 7.06
N PRO A 310 -0.80 9.00 6.92
CA PRO A 310 -1.32 10.34 6.63
C PRO A 310 -2.14 10.30 5.35
N HIS A 311 -3.27 11.00 5.39
CA HIS A 311 -4.15 11.17 4.26
C HIS A 311 -4.39 12.67 4.07
N LEU A 312 -4.12 13.14 2.85
CA LEU A 312 -4.30 14.53 2.50
C LEU A 312 -5.81 14.83 2.44
N THR A 313 -6.32 15.44 3.51
CA THR A 313 -7.71 15.82 3.63
C THR A 313 -7.91 17.31 3.39
N TYR A 314 -9.02 17.65 2.73
CA TYR A 314 -9.37 19.01 2.32
C TYR A 314 -10.69 19.49 2.94
N LYS A 315 -11.29 18.66 3.80
CA LYS A 315 -12.51 18.97 4.56
C LYS A 315 -12.36 18.42 5.96
N ALA A 316 -12.74 19.19 6.97
CA ALA A 316 -12.67 18.77 8.38
C ALA A 316 -13.43 17.46 8.68
N SER A 317 -14.45 17.14 7.87
CA SER A 317 -15.21 15.89 8.00
C SER A 317 -14.49 14.64 7.47
N ILE A 318 -13.40 14.80 6.72
CA ILE A 318 -12.62 13.68 6.17
C ILE A 318 -11.36 13.50 7.05
N PRO A 319 -11.09 12.28 7.54
CA PRO A 319 -9.93 12.01 8.38
C PRO A 319 -8.60 12.41 7.71
N SER A 320 -7.70 13.00 8.50
CA SER A 320 -6.32 13.32 8.09
C SER A 320 -5.37 12.11 8.14
N GLU A 321 -5.87 10.98 8.63
CA GLU A 321 -5.18 9.69 8.63
C GLU A 321 -6.17 8.61 8.22
N LEU A 322 -5.68 7.62 7.48
CA LEU A 322 -6.47 6.47 7.07
C LEU A 322 -5.78 5.18 7.49
N ASN A 323 -6.59 4.20 7.87
CA ASN A 323 -6.15 2.86 8.19
C ASN A 323 -6.14 2.02 6.90
N TYR A 324 -4.95 1.59 6.49
CA TYR A 324 -4.69 0.77 5.33
C TYR A 324 -4.45 -0.67 5.79
N ASP A 325 -5.28 -1.59 5.33
CA ASP A 325 -4.97 -3.01 5.31
C ASP A 325 -3.89 -3.22 4.23
N LEU A 326 -2.73 -3.75 4.60
CA LEU A 326 -1.72 -4.22 3.66
C LEU A 326 -2.10 -5.65 3.28
N LEU A 327 -2.28 -5.92 1.99
CA LEU A 327 -2.76 -7.23 1.51
C LEU A 327 -1.59 -8.04 0.97
N SER A 328 -0.82 -7.42 0.08
CA SER A 328 0.36 -8.04 -0.51
C SER A 328 1.41 -7.00 -0.92
N ALA A 329 2.63 -7.48 -1.11
CA ALA A 329 3.75 -6.70 -1.63
C ALA A 329 4.50 -7.52 -2.69
N ASP A 330 4.48 -7.03 -3.94
CA ASP A 330 5.23 -7.63 -5.04
C ASP A 330 6.69 -7.16 -4.99
N LEU A 331 7.56 -8.06 -4.56
CA LEU A 331 8.94 -7.82 -4.21
C LEU A 331 9.87 -7.85 -5.41
N ASN A 332 10.90 -7.01 -5.35
CA ASN A 332 12.03 -7.05 -6.25
C ASN A 332 13.29 -6.59 -5.50
N LEU A 333 14.38 -7.32 -5.65
CA LEU A 333 15.68 -6.97 -5.11
C LEU A 333 16.50 -6.24 -6.18
N LYS A 334 16.93 -5.03 -5.86
CA LYS A 334 17.76 -4.21 -6.75
C LYS A 334 19.08 -3.87 -6.07
N SER A 335 20.15 -3.82 -6.86
CA SER A 335 21.44 -3.33 -6.41
C SER A 335 21.70 -1.97 -7.03
N PHE A 336 22.09 -0.99 -6.21
CA PHE A 336 22.45 0.35 -6.67
C PHE A 336 23.62 0.85 -5.82
N GLU A 337 24.72 1.27 -6.47
CA GLU A 337 25.95 1.73 -5.80
C GLU A 337 26.46 0.77 -4.71
N GLY A 338 26.49 -0.53 -5.02
CA GLY A 338 26.93 -1.58 -4.08
C GLY A 338 25.92 -1.92 -2.96
N ASN A 339 24.83 -1.16 -2.81
CA ASN A 339 23.81 -1.39 -1.80
C ASN A 339 22.65 -2.24 -2.35
N LYS A 340 22.15 -3.17 -1.52
CA LYS A 340 20.95 -3.96 -1.83
C LYS A 340 19.69 -3.28 -1.29
N TYR A 341 18.71 -3.15 -2.18
CA TYR A 341 17.41 -2.59 -1.90
C TYR A 341 16.32 -3.62 -2.12
N LEU A 342 15.44 -3.77 -1.13
CA LEU A 342 14.15 -4.40 -1.29
C LEU A 342 13.16 -3.33 -1.75
N THR A 343 12.70 -3.49 -2.98
CA THR A 343 11.62 -2.67 -3.53
C THR A 343 10.35 -3.51 -3.59
N ALA A 344 9.21 -2.91 -3.30
CA ALA A 344 7.94 -3.61 -3.46
C ALA A 344 6.84 -2.69 -3.96
N THR A 345 5.92 -3.20 -4.76
CA THR A 345 4.63 -2.53 -5.01
C THR A 345 3.61 -3.12 -4.07
N LEU A 346 2.91 -2.28 -3.31
CA LEU A 346 1.96 -2.74 -2.31
C LEU A 346 0.53 -2.67 -2.83
N ASP A 347 -0.21 -3.77 -2.62
CA ASP A 347 -1.66 -3.77 -2.66
C ASP A 347 -2.19 -3.43 -1.27
N THR A 348 -2.95 -2.33 -1.21
CA THR A 348 -3.49 -1.81 0.04
C THR A 348 -4.98 -1.53 -0.09
N TYR A 349 -5.69 -1.61 1.03
CA TYR A 349 -7.14 -1.42 1.08
C TYR A 349 -7.57 -0.59 2.28
N ILE A 350 -8.45 0.38 2.06
CA ILE A 350 -9.02 1.23 3.10
C ILE A 350 -10.43 0.75 3.38
N LYS A 351 -10.59 -0.04 4.43
CA LYS A 351 -11.88 -0.67 4.77
C LYS A 351 -13.01 0.33 4.98
N ALA A 352 -12.72 1.46 5.63
CA ALA A 352 -13.70 2.51 5.89
C ALA A 352 -14.32 3.08 4.61
N TRP A 353 -13.57 3.03 3.50
CA TRP A 353 -13.99 3.60 2.22
C TRP A 353 -14.38 2.52 1.20
N ASN A 354 -14.06 1.26 1.50
CA ASN A 354 -14.24 0.13 0.60
C ASN A 354 -13.52 0.37 -0.75
N GLU A 355 -12.27 0.85 -0.68
CA GLU A 355 -11.44 1.24 -1.83
C GLU A 355 -9.97 0.84 -1.63
N THR A 356 -9.25 0.67 -2.73
CA THR A 356 -7.79 0.48 -2.71
C THR A 356 -7.08 1.77 -2.31
N GLY A 357 -5.96 1.64 -1.61
CA GLY A 357 -5.10 2.80 -1.32
C GLY A 357 -4.46 3.39 -2.57
N VAL A 358 -3.86 4.58 -2.40
CA VAL A 358 -3.03 5.20 -3.45
C VAL A 358 -1.87 4.28 -3.82
N PRO A 359 -1.34 4.35 -5.06
CA PRO A 359 -0.22 3.51 -5.46
C PRO A 359 0.95 3.70 -4.49
N THR A 360 1.32 2.61 -3.82
CA THR A 360 2.27 2.66 -2.70
C THR A 360 3.42 1.70 -2.96
N ARG A 361 4.64 2.11 -2.62
CA ARG A 361 5.84 1.30 -2.80
C ARG A 361 6.72 1.28 -1.56
N PHE A 362 7.37 0.15 -1.34
CA PHE A 362 8.54 0.07 -0.47
C PHE A 362 9.81 0.35 -1.26
N VAL A 363 10.70 1.12 -0.66
CA VAL A 363 12.10 1.24 -1.05
C VAL A 363 12.94 1.17 0.21
N LEU A 364 13.43 -0.03 0.51
CA LEU A 364 14.11 -0.33 1.77
C LEU A 364 15.53 -0.81 1.49
N LYS A 365 16.50 -0.28 2.22
CA LYS A 365 17.89 -0.74 2.22
C LYS A 365 18.05 -1.84 3.26
N LYS A 366 18.81 -2.89 2.95
CA LYS A 366 19.13 -3.92 3.94
C LYS A 366 20.02 -3.31 5.03
N VAL A 367 19.61 -3.44 6.29
CA VAL A 367 20.44 -3.03 7.42
C VAL A 367 21.44 -4.15 7.67
N VAL A 368 22.72 -3.85 7.44
CA VAL A 368 23.82 -4.78 7.71
C VAL A 368 24.42 -4.37 9.06
N GLY A 369 23.95 -5.01 10.12
CA GLY A 369 24.43 -4.82 11.49
C GLY A 369 24.34 -6.15 12.24
N PHE A 370 25.12 -6.30 13.32
CA PHE A 370 25.04 -7.49 14.17
C PHE A 370 23.75 -7.45 15.00
N GLU A 371 23.14 -8.62 15.23
CA GLU A 371 21.82 -8.83 15.88
C GLU A 371 21.64 -8.16 17.26
N ASN A 372 22.70 -7.61 17.86
CA ASN A 372 22.67 -6.98 19.18
C ASN A 372 23.10 -5.49 19.18
N SER A 373 23.21 -4.83 18.02
CA SER A 373 23.50 -3.39 17.93
C SER A 373 22.56 -2.68 16.97
N THR A 374 21.99 -1.56 17.42
CA THR A 374 21.16 -0.66 16.60
C THR A 374 21.99 0.31 15.75
N GLU A 375 23.33 0.27 15.85
CA GLU A 375 24.22 1.14 15.10
C GLU A 375 24.59 0.54 13.73
N GLU A 376 24.47 1.37 12.69
CA GLU A 376 24.93 1.03 11.34
C GLU A 376 26.46 0.90 11.34
N LEU A 377 27.00 -0.09 10.61
CA LEU A 377 28.45 -0.20 10.41
C LEU A 377 28.96 1.08 9.75
N THR A 378 29.98 1.71 10.31
CA THR A 378 30.58 2.91 9.71
C THR A 378 31.22 2.57 8.36
N ASP A 379 31.31 3.55 7.46
CA ASP A 379 31.91 3.36 6.13
C ASP A 379 33.36 2.86 6.21
N ASP A 380 34.10 3.26 7.25
CA ASP A 380 35.47 2.76 7.52
C ASP A 380 35.47 1.28 7.92
N VAL A 381 34.48 0.83 8.69
CA VAL A 381 34.33 -0.59 9.09
C VAL A 381 33.85 -1.42 7.91
N LEU A 382 32.96 -0.90 7.07
CA LEU A 382 32.53 -1.53 5.82
C LEU A 382 33.70 -1.69 4.84
N LYS A 383 34.52 -0.65 4.69
CA LYS A 383 35.73 -0.70 3.86
C LYS A 383 36.74 -1.72 4.40
N ALA A 384 37.03 -1.70 5.70
CA ALA A 384 37.93 -2.66 6.35
C ALA A 384 37.41 -4.11 6.29
N LEU A 385 36.09 -4.33 6.28
CA LEU A 385 35.46 -5.63 6.09
C LEU A 385 35.53 -6.13 4.65
N SER A 386 35.42 -5.21 3.68
CA SER A 386 35.52 -5.53 2.25
C SER A 386 36.94 -5.85 1.78
N GLU A 387 37.96 -5.41 2.54
CA GLU A 387 39.38 -5.63 2.27
C GLU A 387 39.92 -6.94 2.89
N GLN A 388 39.08 -7.75 3.55
CA GLN A 388 39.53 -9.00 4.17
C GLN A 388 39.85 -10.08 3.13
N GLU A 389 41.15 -10.30 2.89
CA GLU A 389 41.62 -11.55 2.28
C GLU A 389 41.34 -12.72 3.23
N GLU A 390 40.60 -13.71 2.74
CA GLU A 390 40.35 -14.97 3.45
C GLU A 390 41.67 -15.69 3.72
N SER A 391 42.27 -15.53 4.92
CA SER A 391 43.07 -16.53 5.67
C SER A 391 44.31 -16.03 6.45
N PHE A 392 44.69 -14.74 6.38
CA PHE A 392 45.95 -14.27 7.00
C PHE A 392 45.98 -14.36 8.53
N ILE A 393 44.90 -13.93 9.22
CA ILE A 393 44.80 -13.95 10.68
C ILE A 393 43.94 -15.12 11.13
N LYS A 394 44.46 -16.05 11.93
CA LYS A 394 43.72 -17.16 12.57
C LYS A 394 43.46 -16.83 14.05
N LEU A 395 42.22 -16.99 14.50
CA LEU A 395 41.76 -16.59 15.82
C LEU A 395 41.08 -17.77 16.53
N TYR A 396 41.44 -18.03 17.79
CA TYR A 396 40.85 -19.12 18.57
C TYR A 396 40.83 -18.82 20.09
N PRO A 397 39.73 -19.15 20.79
CA PRO A 397 38.40 -19.46 20.24
C PRO A 397 37.76 -18.21 19.60
N ASN A 398 36.83 -18.39 18.66
CA ASN A 398 35.97 -17.31 18.17
C ASN A 398 34.58 -17.90 17.90
N PRO A 399 33.53 -17.51 18.65
CA PRO A 399 33.51 -16.50 19.71
C PRO A 399 34.34 -16.90 20.94
N PHE A 400 34.90 -15.91 21.65
CA PHE A 400 35.73 -16.13 22.85
C PHE A 400 35.05 -15.62 24.13
N VAL A 401 35.54 -16.10 25.29
CA VAL A 401 35.02 -15.72 26.62
C VAL A 401 36.08 -14.94 27.40
N ASN A 402 37.24 -15.54 27.67
CA ASN A 402 38.29 -14.93 28.50
C ASN A 402 39.60 -14.69 27.75
N ASP A 403 40.20 -15.75 27.18
CA ASP A 403 41.48 -15.65 26.48
C ASP A 403 41.29 -15.72 24.96
N LEU A 404 42.14 -14.98 24.24
CA LEU A 404 42.18 -14.94 22.79
C LEU A 404 43.58 -15.28 22.29
N VAL A 405 43.66 -16.25 21.39
CA VAL A 405 44.89 -16.57 20.64
C VAL A 405 44.81 -15.94 19.26
N ILE A 406 45.80 -15.11 18.93
CA ILE A 406 45.94 -14.45 17.63
C ILE A 406 47.12 -15.07 16.92
N SER A 407 46.94 -15.58 15.71
CA SER A 407 48.00 -16.15 14.89
C SER A 407 47.99 -15.59 13.48
N TYR A 408 49.16 -15.37 12.90
CA TYR A 408 49.33 -14.95 11.50
C TYR A 408 50.67 -15.46 10.97
N SER A 409 50.86 -15.42 9.65
CA SER A 409 52.09 -15.90 9.00
C SER A 409 52.70 -14.82 8.11
N LEU A 410 53.96 -14.47 8.34
CA LEU A 410 54.68 -13.51 7.51
C LEU A 410 55.42 -14.21 6.36
N GLU A 411 55.33 -13.67 5.15
CA GLU A 411 56.02 -14.22 3.97
C GLU A 411 57.50 -13.81 3.90
N LYS A 412 57.86 -12.72 4.58
CA LYS A 412 59.20 -12.14 4.71
C LYS A 412 59.33 -11.48 6.09
N GLN A 413 60.55 -11.10 6.46
CA GLN A 413 60.78 -10.32 7.68
C GLN A 413 60.15 -8.93 7.53
N ALA A 414 59.44 -8.47 8.56
CA ALA A 414 58.67 -7.22 8.55
C ALA A 414 58.50 -6.66 9.97
N ASN A 415 58.28 -5.34 10.09
CA ASN A 415 57.84 -4.72 11.33
C ASN A 415 56.34 -4.98 11.52
N VAL A 416 55.97 -5.49 12.70
CA VAL A 416 54.60 -5.87 12.98
C VAL A 416 54.09 -5.27 14.28
N GLU A 417 52.89 -4.69 14.21
CA GLU A 417 52.09 -4.26 15.35
C GLU A 417 50.76 -5.03 15.38
N VAL A 418 50.29 -5.41 16.58
CA VAL A 418 48.99 -6.07 16.76
C VAL A 418 48.13 -5.25 17.70
N GLN A 419 46.93 -4.89 17.25
CA GLN A 419 45.98 -4.07 17.99
C GLN A 419 44.60 -4.73 18.05
N ILE A 420 43.86 -4.43 19.12
CA ILE A 420 42.44 -4.70 19.25
C ILE A 420 41.67 -3.41 19.49
N THR A 421 40.57 -3.26 18.77
CA THR A 421 39.68 -2.10 18.90
C THR A 421 38.24 -2.58 19.02
N ASP A 422 37.43 -1.97 19.88
CA ASP A 422 35.99 -2.19 19.83
C ASP A 422 35.39 -1.72 18.49
N LEU A 423 34.21 -2.23 18.13
CA LEU A 423 33.57 -1.90 16.85
C LEU A 423 33.18 -0.41 16.73
N ALA A 424 33.04 0.30 17.86
CA ALA A 424 32.73 1.72 17.91
C ALA A 424 33.98 2.62 17.78
N GLY A 425 35.18 2.04 17.75
CA GLY A 425 36.45 2.78 17.75
C GLY A 425 36.77 3.48 19.07
N SER A 426 35.97 3.27 20.12
CA SER A 426 36.03 4.02 21.38
C SER A 426 37.09 3.50 22.35
N THR A 427 37.42 2.21 22.25
CA THR A 427 38.48 1.58 23.04
C THR A 427 39.46 0.88 22.11
N GLN A 428 40.75 1.24 22.24
CA GLN A 428 41.85 0.67 21.50
C GLN A 428 42.95 0.23 22.47
N SER A 429 43.40 -1.01 22.32
CA SER A 429 44.49 -1.56 23.11
C SER A 429 45.53 -2.18 22.18
N THR A 430 46.79 -1.84 22.40
CA THR A 430 47.92 -2.47 21.70
C THR A 430 48.24 -3.81 22.37
N ILE A 431 48.08 -4.90 21.63
CA ILE A 431 48.39 -6.27 22.09
C ILE A 431 49.89 -6.52 21.99
N ALA A 432 50.50 -6.04 20.91
CA ALA A 432 51.93 -6.08 20.70
C ALA A 432 52.36 -4.79 19.99
N SER A 433 53.27 -4.04 20.62
CA SER A 433 53.88 -2.85 20.03
C SER A 433 54.73 -3.24 18.81
N GLU A 434 54.90 -2.28 17.89
CA GLU A 434 55.67 -2.47 16.67
C GLU A 434 57.04 -3.10 16.94
N LYS A 435 57.29 -4.26 16.33
CA LYS A 435 58.55 -4.99 16.46
C LYS A 435 58.88 -5.74 15.18
N LEU A 436 60.16 -5.79 14.83
CA LEU A 436 60.68 -6.57 13.71
C LEU A 436 60.53 -8.08 13.98
N GLN A 437 59.85 -8.79 13.08
CA GLN A 437 59.56 -10.22 13.17
C GLN A 437 60.06 -10.96 11.92
N SER A 438 60.59 -12.16 12.12
CA SER A 438 61.10 -13.01 11.04
C SER A 438 59.96 -13.61 10.19
N LYS A 439 60.29 -14.07 8.98
CA LYS A 439 59.39 -14.89 8.15
C LYS A 439 58.90 -16.12 8.93
N GLY A 440 57.61 -16.46 8.81
CA GLY A 440 57.01 -17.63 9.44
C GLY A 440 55.76 -17.31 10.27
N ALA A 441 55.28 -18.31 11.01
CA ALA A 441 54.07 -18.20 11.82
C ALA A 441 54.35 -17.57 13.19
N HIS A 442 53.53 -16.62 13.59
CA HIS A 442 53.59 -15.92 14.87
C HIS A 442 52.28 -16.10 15.65
N ARG A 443 52.38 -16.01 16.98
CA ARG A 443 51.24 -16.14 17.89
C ARG A 443 51.35 -15.19 19.06
N TYR A 444 50.23 -14.56 19.41
CA TYR A 444 50.04 -13.78 20.61
C TYR A 444 48.90 -14.31 21.45
N PHE A 445 49.09 -14.27 22.77
CA PHE A 445 48.06 -14.56 23.75
C PHE A 445 47.62 -13.25 24.36
N PHE A 446 46.32 -12.98 24.32
CA PHE A 446 45.72 -11.79 24.88
C PHE A 446 44.68 -12.19 25.92
N ASN A 447 44.88 -11.77 27.16
CA ASN A 447 43.88 -11.90 28.21
C ASN A 447 42.82 -10.81 28.00
N ALA A 448 41.68 -11.23 27.47
CA ALA A 448 40.60 -10.34 27.11
C ALA A 448 39.53 -10.25 28.21
N SER A 449 39.82 -10.71 29.44
CA SER A 449 38.86 -10.69 30.55
C SER A 449 38.35 -9.28 30.88
N GLN A 450 39.16 -8.26 30.62
CA GLN A 450 38.82 -6.85 30.84
C GLN A 450 37.89 -6.25 29.76
N LEU A 451 37.74 -6.94 28.61
CA LEU A 451 36.87 -6.47 27.53
C LEU A 451 35.41 -6.72 27.88
N LYS A 452 34.53 -5.78 27.52
CA LYS A 452 33.07 -5.96 27.63
C LYS A 452 32.56 -6.92 26.56
N LYS A 453 31.42 -7.57 26.78
CA LYS A 453 30.74 -8.37 25.74
C LYS A 453 30.44 -7.48 24.54
N GLY A 454 30.72 -7.97 23.33
CA GLY A 454 30.62 -7.16 22.11
C GLY A 454 31.50 -7.63 20.96
N ALA A 455 31.44 -6.92 19.84
CA ALA A 455 32.28 -7.17 18.67
C ALA A 455 33.56 -6.32 18.71
N TYR A 456 34.66 -6.91 18.26
CA TYR A 456 35.98 -6.28 18.21
C TYR A 456 36.66 -6.52 16.87
N VAL A 457 37.54 -5.61 16.48
CA VAL A 457 38.42 -5.73 15.31
C VAL A 457 39.84 -6.00 15.78
N ILE A 458 40.42 -7.11 15.34
CA ILE A 458 41.88 -7.34 15.43
C ILE A 458 42.53 -6.79 14.18
N ALA A 459 43.57 -5.97 14.35
CA ALA A 459 44.42 -5.51 13.27
C ALA A 459 45.85 -6.01 13.46
N VAL A 460 46.42 -6.60 12.41
CA VAL A 460 47.85 -6.91 12.30
C VAL A 460 48.41 -5.99 11.23
N ILE A 461 49.26 -5.06 11.62
CA ILE A 461 49.88 -4.06 10.74
C ILE A 461 51.29 -4.55 10.41
N VAL A 462 51.59 -4.76 9.13
CA VAL A 462 52.86 -5.32 8.64
C VAL A 462 53.50 -4.30 7.70
N ASP A 463 54.64 -3.72 8.09
CA ASP A 463 55.34 -2.65 7.34
C ASP A 463 54.40 -1.50 6.92
N GLY A 464 53.44 -1.15 7.78
CA GLY A 464 52.41 -0.13 7.53
C GLY A 464 51.16 -0.63 6.79
N GLU A 465 51.15 -1.85 6.28
CA GLU A 465 49.97 -2.47 5.65
C GLU A 465 49.07 -3.14 6.70
N ARG A 466 47.83 -2.69 6.81
CA ARG A 466 46.90 -3.15 7.85
C ARG A 466 46.01 -4.29 7.37
N LYS A 467 46.11 -5.46 8.01
CA LYS A 467 45.20 -6.60 7.79
C LYS A 467 44.28 -6.78 9.00
N THR A 468 42.98 -7.03 8.80
CA THR A 468 42.01 -7.05 9.91
C THR A 468 41.13 -8.31 9.96
N ARG A 469 40.57 -8.61 11.14
CA ARG A 469 39.56 -9.65 11.33
C ARG A 469 38.61 -9.32 12.48
N ILE A 470 37.30 -9.57 12.29
CA ILE A 470 36.27 -9.36 13.33
C ILE A 470 36.12 -10.58 14.23
N ILE A 471 35.96 -10.33 15.52
CA ILE A 471 35.68 -11.34 16.55
C ILE A 471 34.55 -10.90 17.48
N VAL A 472 33.92 -11.89 18.13
CA VAL A 472 32.83 -11.66 19.09
C VAL A 472 33.21 -12.19 20.47
N LYS A 473 33.09 -11.32 21.49
CA LYS A 473 33.18 -11.69 22.91
C LYS A 473 31.78 -12.01 23.46
N LYS A 474 31.61 -13.22 23.99
CA LYS A 474 30.35 -13.72 24.57
C LYS A 474 30.13 -13.35 26.04
#